data_AF-A0A2K5ZAM6-F1
#
_entry.id   AF-A0A2K5ZAM6-F1
#
_cell.length_a   1.000
_cell.length_b   1.000
_cell.length_c   1.000
_cell.angle_alpha   90.00
_cell.angle_beta   90.00
_cell.angle_gamma   90.00
#
_symmetry.space_group_name_H-M   'P 1'
#
loop_
_entity.id
_entity.type
_entity.pdbx_description
1 polymer ?
#
loop_
_entity_poly.entity_id
_entity_poly.type
_entity_poly.pdbx_seq_one_letter_code
_entity_poly.pdbx_strand_id
1 'polypeptide(L)'
;MNNKFDALKDDDSGDHDQNEENSTQKDGEKEKTERDKNQSSSKRKVEQFWRFYSHMVRPGDLTGHSDFHLFKEGIKPMWEDDANKNGGKWIIRLRKGLASRCWENLILAMLGEQFMVGEEICGAVVSVRFQEDIISIWNKTASDQATTARIRDTLRRVLNLPPNTIMEYKTHTDSIKDNSSFRNTKITL
;
A
#
# COMPACT_ATOMS: atom_id res chain seq x y z
N MET A 1 2.56 -55.36 71.29
CA MET A 1 2.88 -54.48 72.44
C MET A 1 4.06 -53.61 72.02
N ASN A 2 4.04 -52.32 72.38
CA ASN A 2 5.11 -51.31 72.26
C ASN A 2 5.55 -50.99 70.81
N ASN A 3 5.62 -49.75 70.30
CA ASN A 3 5.91 -48.37 70.78
C ASN A 3 7.39 -48.12 71.14
N LYS A 4 8.07 -47.07 70.64
CA LYS A 4 7.74 -46.19 69.48
C LYS A 4 9.00 -45.92 68.60
N PHE A 5 9.58 -44.74 68.29
CA PHE A 5 9.47 -43.34 68.74
C PHE A 5 9.32 -42.37 67.52
N ASP A 6 10.03 -41.25 67.45
CA ASP A 6 9.90 -40.19 66.40
C ASP A 6 11.26 -39.56 66.04
N ALA A 7 11.39 -39.06 64.80
CA ALA A 7 12.20 -37.90 64.43
C ALA A 7 11.75 -37.36 63.05
N LEU A 8 11.65 -36.03 62.90
CA LEU A 8 11.33 -35.37 61.62
C LEU A 8 12.60 -35.11 60.80
N LYS A 9 12.43 -34.98 59.48
CA LYS A 9 12.81 -33.74 58.78
C LYS A 9 12.17 -33.63 57.39
N ASP A 10 11.68 -32.44 57.08
CA ASP A 10 11.29 -31.97 55.76
C ASP A 10 12.51 -31.33 55.06
N ASP A 11 12.73 -31.65 53.79
CA ASP A 11 13.65 -31.03 52.81
C ASP A 11 13.41 -31.77 51.47
N ASP A 12 13.35 -31.20 50.26
CA ASP A 12 13.02 -29.84 49.81
C ASP A 12 12.42 -29.97 48.37
N SER A 13 11.68 -28.97 47.88
CA SER A 13 10.99 -29.02 46.58
C SER A 13 11.54 -27.99 45.58
N GLY A 14 12.37 -28.43 44.63
CA GLY A 14 12.82 -27.58 43.53
C GLY A 14 13.74 -28.25 42.51
N ASP A 15 13.18 -28.71 41.38
CA ASP A 15 13.95 -28.95 40.15
C ASP A 15 13.11 -28.72 38.87
N HIS A 16 12.49 -27.53 38.80
CA HIS A 16 11.96 -26.92 37.58
C HIS A 16 12.35 -25.43 37.58
N ASP A 17 12.59 -24.89 36.38
CA ASP A 17 12.91 -23.49 36.02
C ASP A 17 14.38 -23.16 35.65
N GLN A 18 14.98 -23.93 34.74
CA GLN A 18 16.18 -23.51 33.96
C GLN A 18 16.04 -23.64 32.43
N ASN A 19 14.92 -24.17 31.93
CA ASN A 19 14.68 -24.36 30.48
C ASN A 19 13.88 -23.23 29.82
N GLU A 20 13.15 -22.39 30.56
CA GLU A 20 12.32 -21.31 29.98
C GLU A 20 13.11 -20.00 29.74
N GLU A 21 14.09 -19.66 30.58
CA GLU A 21 14.95 -18.48 30.35
C GLU A 21 15.80 -18.62 29.09
N ASN A 22 16.27 -19.85 28.80
CA ASN A 22 17.11 -20.15 27.65
C ASN A 22 16.35 -20.16 26.31
N SER A 23 15.02 -20.36 26.31
CA SER A 23 14.19 -20.24 25.11
C SER A 23 13.82 -18.77 24.85
N THR A 24 13.37 -18.05 25.87
CA THR A 24 12.96 -16.63 25.76
C THR A 24 14.10 -15.72 25.28
N GLN A 25 15.33 -15.88 25.77
CA GLN A 25 16.48 -15.12 25.24
C GLN A 25 16.74 -15.43 23.75
N LYS A 26 16.69 -16.71 23.39
CA LYS A 26 17.04 -17.21 22.04
C LYS A 26 16.01 -16.87 20.98
N ASP A 27 14.76 -16.65 21.35
CA ASP A 27 13.72 -16.14 20.45
C ASP A 27 13.73 -14.60 20.37
N GLY A 28 14.07 -13.91 21.47
CA GLY A 28 14.29 -12.45 21.47
C GLY A 28 15.42 -12.00 20.53
N GLU A 29 16.52 -12.75 20.45
CA GLU A 29 17.61 -12.47 19.49
C GLU A 29 17.20 -12.70 18.02
N LYS A 30 16.36 -13.70 17.74
CA LYS A 30 15.82 -13.95 16.38
C LYS A 30 14.91 -12.79 15.96
N GLU A 31 13.93 -12.43 16.79
CA GLU A 31 13.01 -11.32 16.54
C GLU A 31 13.77 -10.02 16.23
N LYS A 32 14.78 -9.69 17.05
CA LYS A 32 15.62 -8.50 16.86
C LYS A 32 16.36 -8.56 15.52
N THR A 33 16.97 -9.69 15.20
CA THR A 33 17.72 -9.91 13.95
C THR A 33 16.83 -9.79 12.70
N GLU A 34 15.57 -10.25 12.76
CA GLU A 34 14.61 -10.13 11.65
C GLU A 34 14.07 -8.71 11.50
N ARG A 35 13.78 -8.03 12.62
CA ARG A 35 13.37 -6.61 12.63
C ARG A 35 14.45 -5.72 12.02
N ASP A 36 15.73 -5.94 12.37
CA ASP A 36 16.87 -5.18 11.81
C ASP A 36 17.07 -5.45 10.31
N LYS A 37 16.94 -6.71 9.86
CA LYS A 37 16.97 -7.07 8.42
C LYS A 37 15.85 -6.39 7.64
N ASN A 38 14.61 -6.44 8.14
CA ASN A 38 13.45 -5.84 7.50
C ASN A 38 13.55 -4.30 7.46
N GLN A 39 14.03 -3.67 8.54
CA GLN A 39 14.26 -2.22 8.56
C GLN A 39 15.36 -1.80 7.57
N SER A 40 16.46 -2.56 7.46
CA SER A 40 17.54 -2.34 6.50
C SER A 40 17.05 -2.48 5.04
N SER A 41 16.23 -3.50 4.77
CA SER A 41 15.58 -3.71 3.46
C SER A 41 14.66 -2.55 3.09
N SER A 42 13.81 -2.09 4.03
CA SER A 42 12.90 -0.96 3.84
C SER A 42 13.65 0.36 3.55
N LYS A 43 14.68 0.69 4.34
CA LYS A 43 15.54 1.88 4.12
C LYS A 43 16.12 1.91 2.70
N ARG A 44 16.69 0.79 2.24
CA ARG A 44 17.25 0.67 0.88
C ARG A 44 16.21 0.91 -0.22
N LYS A 45 14.96 0.46 -0.06
CA LYS A 45 13.88 0.72 -1.03
C LYS A 45 13.52 2.21 -1.11
N VAL A 46 13.47 2.91 0.03
CA VAL A 46 13.22 4.36 0.09
C VAL A 46 14.36 5.16 -0.54
N GLU A 47 15.62 4.80 -0.25
CA GLU A 47 16.80 5.42 -0.88
C GLU A 47 16.82 5.23 -2.40
N GLN A 48 16.49 4.02 -2.89
CA GLN A 48 16.39 3.73 -4.32
C GLN A 48 15.27 4.52 -5.00
N PHE A 49 14.07 4.60 -4.39
CA PHE A 49 12.98 5.42 -4.90
C PHE A 49 13.42 6.89 -5.07
N TRP A 50 13.98 7.51 -4.04
CA TRP A 50 14.41 8.91 -4.12
C TRP A 50 15.55 9.14 -5.11
N ARG A 51 16.48 8.18 -5.25
CA ARG A 51 17.55 8.25 -6.25
C ARG A 51 17.01 8.36 -7.68
N PHE A 52 15.94 7.64 -8.02
CA PHE A 52 15.27 7.80 -9.31
C PHE A 52 14.41 9.06 -9.36
N TYR A 53 13.50 9.22 -8.39
CA TYR A 53 12.45 10.24 -8.44
C TYR A 53 12.99 11.68 -8.39
N SER A 54 14.09 11.94 -7.68
CA SER A 54 14.73 13.26 -7.63
C SER A 54 15.30 13.74 -8.98
N HIS A 55 15.53 12.83 -9.92
CA HIS A 55 16.06 13.13 -11.27
C HIS A 55 14.99 13.05 -12.37
N MET A 56 13.72 12.78 -12.02
CA MET A 56 12.62 12.76 -12.97
C MET A 56 12.06 14.16 -13.23
N VAL A 57 11.78 14.48 -14.50
CA VAL A 57 10.93 15.63 -14.87
C VAL A 57 9.58 15.49 -14.17
N ARG A 58 9.08 16.56 -13.52
CA ARG A 58 7.81 16.46 -12.79
C ARG A 58 6.63 16.45 -13.77
N PRO A 59 5.49 15.80 -13.45
CA PRO A 59 4.34 15.70 -14.36
C PRO A 59 3.84 17.03 -14.93
N GLY A 60 3.83 18.10 -14.15
CA GLY A 60 3.43 19.44 -14.61
C GLY A 60 4.35 20.07 -15.65
N ASP A 61 5.58 19.58 -15.78
CA ASP A 61 6.60 20.09 -16.71
C ASP A 61 6.70 19.24 -18.00
N LEU A 62 5.93 18.14 -18.10
CA LEU A 62 5.89 17.29 -19.28
C LEU A 62 5.09 17.94 -20.42
N THR A 63 5.63 17.88 -21.63
CA THR A 63 4.98 18.41 -22.84
C THR A 63 4.10 17.35 -23.52
N GLY A 64 3.06 17.83 -24.21
CA GLY A 64 2.18 16.99 -25.04
C GLY A 64 1.28 16.04 -24.25
N HIS A 65 1.09 14.83 -24.78
CA HIS A 65 0.38 13.75 -24.09
C HIS A 65 1.41 12.75 -23.55
N SER A 66 1.60 12.76 -22.23
CA SER A 66 2.58 11.93 -21.53
C SER A 66 1.94 11.22 -20.33
N ASP A 67 2.45 10.04 -19.98
CA ASP A 67 1.94 9.21 -18.90
C ASP A 67 3.08 8.62 -18.06
N PHE A 68 3.05 8.81 -16.73
CA PHE A 68 3.88 8.03 -15.80
C PHE A 68 3.05 6.94 -15.15
N HIS A 69 3.67 5.77 -14.99
CA HIS A 69 3.08 4.58 -14.38
C HIS A 69 4.02 4.08 -13.28
N LEU A 70 3.50 3.80 -12.09
CA LEU A 70 4.24 3.19 -10.99
C LEU A 70 3.40 2.05 -10.41
N PHE A 71 3.80 0.81 -10.65
CA PHE A 71 3.07 -0.40 -10.24
C PHE A 71 3.92 -1.27 -9.32
N LYS A 72 3.27 -2.14 -8.53
CA LYS A 72 3.98 -3.17 -7.75
C LYS A 72 4.75 -4.11 -8.69
N GLU A 73 5.89 -4.61 -8.22
CA GLU A 73 6.75 -5.52 -8.97
C GLU A 73 5.96 -6.74 -9.47
N GLY A 74 6.18 -7.12 -10.74
CA GLY A 74 5.44 -8.19 -11.41
C GLY A 74 4.12 -7.76 -12.08
N ILE A 75 3.48 -6.67 -11.65
CA ILE A 75 2.22 -6.17 -12.25
C ILE A 75 2.51 -5.18 -13.38
N LYS A 76 1.99 -5.46 -14.58
CA LYS A 76 2.08 -4.55 -15.73
C LYS A 76 0.98 -3.48 -15.67
N PRO A 77 1.21 -2.26 -16.21
CA PRO A 77 0.22 -1.19 -16.27
C PRO A 77 -0.83 -1.40 -17.39
N MET A 78 -1.37 -2.62 -17.52
CA MET A 78 -2.26 -3.03 -18.61
C MET A 78 -3.42 -3.89 -18.08
N TRP A 79 -4.56 -3.89 -18.78
CA TRP A 79 -5.81 -4.49 -18.30
C TRP A 79 -5.87 -6.01 -18.48
N GLU A 80 -4.99 -6.54 -19.33
CA GLU A 80 -4.78 -7.95 -19.62
C GLU A 80 -3.94 -8.65 -18.52
N ASP A 81 -3.34 -7.90 -17.61
CA ASP A 81 -2.58 -8.43 -16.48
C ASP A 81 -3.50 -9.16 -15.49
N ASP A 82 -3.05 -10.30 -14.97
CA ASP A 82 -3.83 -11.14 -14.05
C ASP A 82 -4.27 -10.42 -12.78
N ALA A 83 -3.51 -9.41 -12.33
CA ALA A 83 -3.88 -8.57 -11.19
C ALA A 83 -4.88 -7.46 -11.56
N ASN A 84 -4.96 -7.04 -12.83
CA ASN A 84 -5.80 -5.91 -13.24
C ASN A 84 -7.12 -6.34 -13.93
N LYS A 85 -7.20 -7.55 -14.51
CA LYS A 85 -8.35 -7.98 -15.34
C LYS A 85 -9.72 -7.95 -14.65
N ASN A 86 -9.77 -8.18 -13.33
CA ASN A 86 -10.98 -8.11 -12.50
C ASN A 86 -11.12 -6.77 -11.76
N GLY A 87 -10.20 -5.86 -12.00
CA GLY A 87 -9.98 -4.65 -11.23
C GLY A 87 -10.63 -3.41 -11.81
N GLY A 88 -10.26 -2.29 -11.22
CA GLY A 88 -10.65 -0.97 -11.69
C GLY A 88 -9.74 0.09 -11.12
N LYS A 89 -10.07 1.34 -11.45
CA LYS A 89 -9.32 2.51 -11.01
C LYS A 89 -10.22 3.62 -10.53
N TRP A 90 -9.79 4.29 -9.48
CA TRP A 90 -10.25 5.64 -9.17
C TRP A 90 -9.57 6.62 -10.11
N ILE A 91 -10.34 7.59 -10.58
CA ILE A 91 -9.94 8.63 -11.54
C ILE A 91 -10.25 9.99 -10.90
N ILE A 92 -9.28 10.89 -10.90
CA ILE A 92 -9.44 12.27 -10.42
C ILE A 92 -8.91 13.21 -11.49
N ARG A 93 -9.76 14.15 -11.92
CA ARG A 93 -9.40 15.24 -12.84
C ARG A 93 -8.82 16.41 -12.05
N LEU A 94 -7.68 16.91 -12.51
CA LEU A 94 -6.93 18.00 -11.92
C LEU A 94 -6.81 19.16 -12.90
N ARG A 95 -6.97 20.39 -12.39
CA ARG A 95 -6.56 21.59 -13.12
C ARG A 95 -5.04 21.60 -13.26
N LYS A 96 -4.53 22.19 -14.36
CA LYS A 96 -3.10 22.38 -14.60
C LYS A 96 -2.39 23.02 -13.41
N GLY A 97 -1.14 22.60 -13.18
CA GLY A 97 -0.30 23.02 -12.04
C GLY A 97 -0.46 22.17 -10.78
N LEU A 98 -1.50 21.35 -10.65
CA LEU A 98 -1.70 20.49 -9.47
C LEU A 98 -1.01 19.11 -9.59
N ALA A 99 -0.80 18.62 -10.82
CA ALA A 99 -0.40 17.25 -11.11
C ALA A 99 0.88 16.81 -10.38
N SER A 100 1.93 17.64 -10.35
CA SER A 100 3.22 17.28 -9.73
C SER A 100 3.09 16.97 -8.24
N ARG A 101 2.35 17.80 -7.48
CA ARG A 101 2.13 17.60 -6.04
C ARG A 101 1.18 16.44 -5.76
N CYS A 102 0.09 16.34 -6.52
CA CYS A 102 -0.86 15.24 -6.34
C CYS A 102 -0.23 13.88 -6.71
N TRP A 103 0.65 13.82 -7.70
CA TRP A 103 1.44 12.62 -8.03
C TRP A 103 2.41 12.25 -6.91
N GLU A 104 3.19 13.21 -6.40
CA GLU A 104 4.13 12.98 -5.29
C GLU A 104 3.40 12.45 -4.04
N ASN A 105 2.30 13.10 -3.64
CA ASN A 105 1.47 12.63 -2.52
C ASN A 105 0.87 11.23 -2.77
N LEU A 106 0.45 10.92 -4.00
CA LEU A 106 -0.13 9.62 -4.35
C LEU A 106 0.88 8.48 -4.25
N ILE A 107 2.07 8.64 -4.84
CA ILE A 107 3.09 7.59 -4.84
C ILE A 107 3.72 7.42 -3.45
N LEU A 108 3.87 8.49 -2.67
CA LEU A 108 4.33 8.39 -1.28
C LEU A 108 3.28 7.73 -0.37
N ALA A 109 1.98 7.98 -0.59
CA ALA A 109 0.91 7.27 0.11
C ALA A 109 0.88 5.77 -0.23
N MET A 110 1.17 5.41 -1.49
CA MET A 110 1.25 4.02 -1.95
C MET A 110 2.49 3.31 -1.39
N LEU A 111 3.67 3.91 -1.50
CA LEU A 111 4.94 3.34 -0.98
C LEU A 111 4.99 3.28 0.55
N GLY A 112 4.23 4.15 1.23
CA GLY A 112 3.98 4.10 2.67
C GLY A 112 2.78 3.25 3.08
N GLU A 113 2.21 2.45 2.17
CA GLU A 113 1.08 1.52 2.36
C GLU A 113 -0.18 2.15 3.02
N GLN A 114 -0.35 3.48 2.92
CA GLN A 114 -1.35 4.25 3.67
C GLN A 114 -2.81 3.94 3.31
N PHE A 115 -3.04 3.17 2.25
CA PHE A 115 -4.36 2.69 1.85
C PHE A 115 -4.91 1.61 2.78
N MET A 116 -4.01 0.80 3.39
CA MET A 116 -4.38 -0.21 4.40
C MET A 116 -5.47 -1.18 3.91
N VAL A 117 -5.39 -1.57 2.63
CA VAL A 117 -6.25 -2.56 1.94
C VAL A 117 -5.50 -3.87 1.65
N GLY A 118 -4.38 -4.11 2.34
CA GLY A 118 -3.49 -5.22 2.06
C GLY A 118 -2.98 -5.17 0.61
N GLU A 119 -3.03 -6.32 -0.07
CA GLU A 119 -2.47 -6.46 -1.42
C GLU A 119 -3.36 -5.94 -2.57
N GLU A 120 -4.45 -5.23 -2.29
CA GLU A 120 -5.38 -4.77 -3.33
C GLU A 120 -4.80 -3.71 -4.28
N ILE A 121 -3.84 -2.89 -3.88
CA ILE A 121 -3.26 -1.85 -4.77
C ILE A 121 -2.35 -2.47 -5.82
N CYS A 122 -2.65 -2.26 -7.10
CA CYS A 122 -1.81 -2.64 -8.23
C CYS A 122 -0.75 -1.57 -8.54
N GLY A 123 -1.16 -0.30 -8.57
CA GLY A 123 -0.30 0.80 -9.00
C GLY A 123 -1.04 2.12 -9.20
N ALA A 124 -0.28 3.15 -9.57
CA ALA A 124 -0.74 4.50 -9.82
C ALA A 124 -0.30 5.01 -11.20
N VAL A 125 -1.10 5.93 -11.76
CA VAL A 125 -0.87 6.58 -13.06
C VAL A 125 -1.08 8.09 -12.91
N VAL A 126 -0.24 8.89 -13.57
CA VAL A 126 -0.53 10.30 -13.86
C VAL A 126 -0.44 10.53 -15.36
N SER A 127 -1.51 11.11 -15.90
CA SER A 127 -1.76 11.33 -17.32
C SER A 127 -1.86 12.82 -17.62
N VAL A 128 -0.81 13.35 -18.25
CA VAL A 128 -0.71 14.75 -18.66
C VAL A 128 -1.42 14.92 -20.00
N ARG A 129 -2.44 15.79 -20.07
CA ARG A 129 -3.20 16.09 -21.30
C ARG A 129 -3.29 17.59 -21.51
N PHE A 130 -3.96 18.07 -22.57
CA PHE A 130 -3.95 19.49 -22.92
C PHE A 130 -4.72 20.38 -21.91
N GLN A 131 -5.99 20.07 -21.63
CA GLN A 131 -6.87 20.92 -20.80
C GLN A 131 -6.79 20.62 -19.30
N GLU A 132 -6.62 19.35 -18.96
CA GLU A 132 -6.59 18.81 -17.59
C GLU A 132 -5.46 17.80 -17.45
N ASP A 133 -5.07 17.53 -16.21
CA ASP A 133 -4.24 16.38 -15.87
C ASP A 133 -5.12 15.36 -15.13
N ILE A 134 -4.86 14.07 -15.31
CA ILE A 134 -5.66 13.01 -14.69
C ILE A 134 -4.73 12.14 -13.85
N ILE A 135 -5.07 11.93 -12.58
CA ILE A 135 -4.40 10.91 -11.76
C ILE A 135 -5.32 9.71 -11.57
N SER A 136 -4.74 8.54 -11.36
CA SER A 136 -5.49 7.31 -11.07
C SER A 136 -4.70 6.37 -10.18
N ILE A 137 -5.42 5.57 -9.38
CA ILE A 137 -4.87 4.41 -8.65
C ILE A 137 -5.73 3.20 -9.00
N TRP A 138 -5.07 2.07 -9.26
CA TRP A 138 -5.64 0.83 -9.76
C TRP A 138 -5.66 -0.21 -8.63
N ASN A 139 -6.74 -0.98 -8.51
CA ASN A 139 -6.86 -2.09 -7.54
C ASN A 139 -7.44 -3.37 -8.16
N LYS A 140 -7.10 -4.50 -7.54
CA LYS A 140 -7.32 -5.86 -8.10
C LYS A 140 -8.78 -6.27 -8.21
N THR A 141 -9.61 -5.87 -7.25
CA THR A 141 -11.00 -6.35 -7.12
C THR A 141 -12.00 -5.21 -7.22
N ALA A 142 -12.59 -5.01 -8.40
CA ALA A 142 -13.59 -3.95 -8.61
C ALA A 142 -14.97 -4.21 -7.98
N SER A 143 -15.24 -5.45 -7.56
CA SER A 143 -16.47 -5.82 -6.87
C SER A 143 -16.43 -5.54 -5.35
N ASP A 144 -15.25 -5.32 -4.76
CA ASP A 144 -15.11 -5.01 -3.34
C ASP A 144 -15.40 -3.53 -3.08
N GLN A 145 -16.63 -3.26 -2.63
CA GLN A 145 -17.10 -1.92 -2.27
C GLN A 145 -16.42 -1.36 -1.01
N ALA A 146 -15.95 -2.22 -0.09
CA ALA A 146 -15.28 -1.78 1.13
C ALA A 146 -13.83 -1.34 0.83
N THR A 147 -13.10 -2.13 0.05
CA THR A 147 -11.77 -1.74 -0.47
C THR A 147 -11.85 -0.48 -1.31
N THR A 148 -12.74 -0.44 -2.32
CA THR A 148 -12.82 0.71 -3.22
C THR A 148 -13.24 1.99 -2.50
N ALA A 149 -14.15 1.94 -1.52
CA ALA A 149 -14.46 3.08 -0.65
C ALA A 149 -13.26 3.49 0.23
N ARG A 150 -12.54 2.55 0.85
CA ARG A 150 -11.34 2.85 1.64
C ARG A 150 -10.23 3.52 0.81
N ILE A 151 -10.11 3.15 -0.46
CA ILE A 151 -9.19 3.81 -1.40
C ILE A 151 -9.66 5.24 -1.70
N ARG A 152 -10.96 5.46 -1.99
CA ARG A 152 -11.55 6.80 -2.19
C ARG A 152 -11.24 7.74 -1.03
N ASP A 153 -11.47 7.27 0.18
CA ASP A 153 -11.37 8.10 1.39
C ASP A 153 -9.90 8.37 1.75
N THR A 154 -9.02 7.40 1.49
CA THR A 154 -7.56 7.61 1.57
C THR A 154 -7.09 8.63 0.54
N LEU A 155 -7.53 8.55 -0.72
CA LEU A 155 -7.19 9.53 -1.77
C LEU A 155 -7.59 10.95 -1.37
N ARG A 156 -8.84 11.15 -0.90
CA ARG A 156 -9.32 12.47 -0.41
C ARG A 156 -8.39 13.02 0.67
N ARG A 157 -7.99 12.18 1.64
CA ARG A 157 -7.06 12.53 2.74
C ARG A 157 -5.66 12.88 2.24
N VAL A 158 -4.97 11.97 1.54
CA VAL A 158 -3.53 12.13 1.22
C VAL A 158 -3.29 13.21 0.17
N LEU A 159 -4.26 13.46 -0.71
CA LEU A 159 -4.18 14.49 -1.74
C LEU A 159 -4.74 15.85 -1.29
N ASN A 160 -5.31 15.93 -0.09
CA ASN A 160 -6.00 17.12 0.46
C ASN A 160 -7.07 17.66 -0.48
N LEU A 161 -7.93 16.78 -1.02
CA LEU A 161 -8.96 17.17 -1.98
C LEU A 161 -10.10 17.94 -1.28
N PRO A 162 -10.59 19.05 -1.88
CA PRO A 162 -11.86 19.64 -1.50
C PRO A 162 -13.00 18.61 -1.45
N PRO A 163 -13.99 18.74 -0.54
CA PRO A 163 -15.11 17.80 -0.45
C PRO A 163 -15.87 17.64 -1.78
N ASN A 164 -16.01 18.72 -2.53
CA ASN A 164 -16.67 18.77 -3.84
C ASN A 164 -15.79 18.32 -5.03
N THR A 165 -14.56 17.84 -4.81
CA THR A 165 -13.79 17.19 -5.88
C THR A 165 -14.51 15.92 -6.31
N ILE A 166 -14.89 15.88 -7.59
CA ILE A 166 -15.48 14.71 -8.21
C ILE A 166 -14.42 13.61 -8.30
N MET A 167 -14.81 12.40 -7.89
CA MET A 167 -14.02 11.19 -8.01
C MET A 167 -14.85 10.14 -8.73
N GLU A 168 -14.24 9.45 -9.68
CA GLU A 168 -14.93 8.53 -10.57
C GLU A 168 -14.26 7.16 -10.47
N TYR A 169 -15.03 6.11 -10.20
CA TYR A 169 -14.53 4.74 -10.26
C TYR A 169 -14.92 4.10 -11.60
N LYS A 170 -13.95 3.44 -12.25
CA LYS A 170 -14.20 2.71 -13.49
C LYS A 170 -13.51 1.35 -13.48
N THR A 171 -14.28 0.30 -13.79
CA THR A 171 -13.71 -1.04 -13.99
C THR A 171 -12.85 -1.06 -15.26
N HIS A 172 -11.85 -1.95 -15.31
CA HIS A 172 -11.08 -2.13 -16.54
C HIS A 172 -11.95 -2.70 -17.66
N THR A 173 -12.84 -3.66 -17.34
CA THR A 173 -13.87 -4.23 -18.21
C THR A 173 -14.72 -3.17 -18.93
N ASP A 174 -15.21 -2.14 -18.23
CA ASP A 174 -16.00 -1.08 -18.84
C ASP A 174 -15.11 -0.08 -19.62
N SER A 175 -13.87 0.12 -19.18
CA SER A 175 -12.88 0.94 -19.90
C SER A 175 -12.57 0.39 -21.31
N ILE A 176 -12.56 -0.93 -21.46
CA ILE A 176 -12.36 -1.64 -22.73
C ILE A 176 -13.61 -1.51 -23.62
N LYS A 177 -14.81 -1.76 -23.07
CA LYS A 177 -16.09 -1.65 -23.82
C LYS A 177 -16.33 -0.25 -24.39
N ASP A 178 -16.01 0.80 -23.63
CA ASP A 178 -16.12 2.18 -24.07
C ASP A 178 -15.00 2.61 -25.04
N ASN A 179 -14.00 1.75 -25.27
CA ASN A 179 -12.71 2.11 -25.87
C ASN A 179 -12.13 3.40 -25.25
N SER A 180 -12.26 3.55 -23.93
CA SER A 180 -11.91 4.80 -23.24
C SER A 180 -11.55 4.60 -21.78
N SER A 181 -10.30 4.97 -21.47
CA SER A 181 -9.75 4.97 -20.11
C SER A 181 -10.37 6.02 -19.17
N PHE A 182 -11.13 7.01 -19.67
CA PHE A 182 -11.54 8.19 -18.87
C PHE A 182 -12.96 8.74 -19.15
N ARG A 183 -13.66 8.28 -20.20
CA ARG A 183 -15.05 8.70 -20.51
C ARG A 183 -16.06 7.71 -19.92
N ASN A 184 -17.35 8.05 -19.95
CA ASN A 184 -18.49 7.19 -19.57
C ASN A 184 -18.36 6.58 -18.16
N THR A 185 -17.79 7.36 -17.25
CA THR A 185 -17.52 7.01 -15.86
C THR A 185 -18.76 7.09 -14.98
N LYS A 186 -18.84 6.24 -13.96
CA LYS A 186 -19.87 6.34 -12.92
C LYS A 186 -19.40 7.30 -11.84
N ILE A 187 -20.09 8.45 -11.73
CA ILE A 187 -19.88 9.38 -10.60
C ILE A 187 -20.26 8.65 -9.32
N THR A 188 -19.32 8.57 -8.38
CA THR A 188 -19.58 8.02 -7.04
C THR A 188 -19.39 9.16 -6.05
N LEU A 189 -20.48 9.51 -5.35
CA LEU A 189 -20.50 10.57 -4.35
C LEU A 189 -19.76 10.11 -3.06
#